data_AF-A0A0S7X738-F1
#
_entry.id   AF-A0A0S7X738-F1
#
_cell.length_a   1.000
_cell.length_b   1.000
_cell.length_c   1.000
_cell.angle_alpha   90.00
_cell.angle_beta   90.00
_cell.angle_gamma   90.00
#
_symmetry.space_group_name_H-M   'P 1'
#
loop_
_entity.id
_entity.type
_entity.pdbx_description
1 polymer ?
#
loop_
_entity_poly.entity_id
_entity_poly.type
_entity_poly.pdbx_seq_one_letter_code
_entity_poly.pdbx_strand_id
1 'polypeptide(L)'
;MDFKEMEKRYSDGEDSLDLTVEKWNRIYDYLESAFSLGHFTEALQASGVPIFLCIEYKDRCELCPLFRICERGKSEDFNKVIRVIQSYTIAGDILPKEPLLGVVKNFIEELKQCKSDARGKAH
;
A
#
# COMPACT_ATOMS: atom_id res chain seq x y z
N MET A 1 -6.13 8.60 0.97
CA MET A 1 -7.09 8.30 -0.09
C MET A 1 -8.12 7.36 0.52
N ASP A 2 -9.39 7.77 0.57
CA ASP A 2 -10.44 6.90 1.08
C ASP A 2 -10.97 5.98 -0.02
N PHE A 3 -11.82 5.01 0.36
CA PHE A 3 -12.36 4.03 -0.58
C PHE A 3 -13.24 4.67 -1.67
N LYS A 4 -14.03 5.70 -1.32
CA LYS A 4 -14.96 6.35 -2.26
C LYS A 4 -14.21 7.16 -3.32
N GLU A 5 -13.13 7.84 -2.92
CA GLU A 5 -12.22 8.53 -3.84
C GLU A 5 -11.63 7.55 -4.85
N MET A 6 -11.10 6.41 -4.38
CA MET A 6 -10.56 5.38 -5.27
C MET A 6 -11.62 4.76 -6.18
N GLU A 7 -12.80 4.45 -5.66
CA GLU A 7 -13.91 3.87 -6.43
C GLU A 7 -14.33 4.77 -7.59
N LYS A 8 -14.45 6.07 -7.32
CA LYS A 8 -14.80 7.06 -8.33
C LYS A 8 -13.73 7.13 -9.42
N ARG A 9 -12.47 7.32 -9.04
CA ARG A 9 -11.35 7.45 -10.00
C ARG A 9 -11.17 6.20 -10.84
N TYR A 10 -11.31 5.03 -10.22
CA TYR A 10 -11.31 3.76 -10.93
C TYR A 10 -12.46 3.68 -11.95
N SER A 11 -13.68 4.06 -11.55
CA SER A 11 -14.85 4.09 -12.43
C SER A 11 -14.71 5.10 -13.57
N ASP A 12 -13.95 6.18 -13.35
CA ASP A 12 -13.61 7.20 -14.36
C ASP A 12 -12.49 6.73 -15.32
N GLY A 13 -11.98 5.50 -15.16
CA GLY A 13 -11.04 4.85 -16.07
C GLY A 13 -9.57 4.91 -15.66
N GLU A 14 -9.25 5.35 -14.44
CA GLU A 14 -7.88 5.31 -13.93
C GLU A 14 -7.42 3.89 -13.60
N ASP A 15 -6.14 3.63 -13.88
CA ASP A 15 -5.52 2.32 -13.67
C ASP A 15 -5.42 1.96 -12.18
N SER A 16 -5.88 0.76 -11.82
CA SER A 16 -5.96 0.31 -10.43
C SER A 16 -4.59 0.18 -9.77
N LEU A 17 -3.54 -0.13 -10.54
CA LEU A 17 -2.16 -0.24 -10.06
C LEU A 17 -1.54 1.15 -9.84
N ASP A 18 -1.84 2.12 -10.70
CA ASP A 18 -1.48 3.52 -10.52
C ASP A 18 -2.11 4.10 -9.25
N LEU A 19 -3.41 3.87 -9.05
CA LEU A 19 -4.12 4.27 -7.81
C LEU A 19 -3.52 3.61 -6.57
N THR A 20 -3.05 2.37 -6.67
CA THR A 20 -2.38 1.66 -5.56
C THR A 20 -1.07 2.33 -5.18
N VAL A 21 -0.22 2.62 -6.16
CA VAL A 21 1.07 3.29 -5.92
C VAL A 21 0.83 4.67 -5.33
N GLU A 22 -0.12 5.43 -5.87
CA GLU A 22 -0.47 6.75 -5.35
C GLU A 22 -0.96 6.69 -3.89
N LYS A 23 -1.85 5.74 -3.57
CA LYS A 23 -2.32 5.51 -2.21
C LYS A 23 -1.15 5.33 -1.23
N TRP A 24 -0.17 4.51 -1.58
CA TRP A 24 0.97 4.25 -0.71
C TRP A 24 1.93 5.44 -0.62
N ASN A 25 2.13 6.21 -1.70
CA ASN A 25 2.85 7.49 -1.61
C ASN A 25 2.16 8.45 -0.63
N ARG A 26 0.83 8.59 -0.70
CA ARG A 26 0.09 9.45 0.24
C ARG A 26 0.22 8.95 1.70
N ILE A 27 0.27 7.62 1.92
CA ILE A 27 0.55 7.05 3.25
C ILE A 27 1.96 7.43 3.71
N TYR A 28 2.95 7.34 2.83
CA TYR A 28 4.33 7.75 3.14
C TYR A 28 4.42 9.24 3.52
N ASP A 29 3.86 10.14 2.71
CA ASP A 29 3.87 11.58 2.96
C ASP A 29 3.15 11.93 4.29
N TYR A 30 2.05 11.23 4.55
CA TYR A 30 1.33 11.36 5.81
C TYR A 30 2.16 10.86 7.00
N LEU A 31 2.84 9.73 6.87
CA LEU A 31 3.73 9.21 7.92
C LEU A 31 4.96 10.12 8.11
N GLU A 32 5.46 10.78 7.06
CA GLU A 32 6.55 11.74 7.12
C GLU A 32 6.18 13.01 7.91
N SER A 33 4.90 13.35 7.96
CA SER A 33 4.36 14.45 8.77
C SER A 33 3.72 14.00 10.10
N ALA A 34 3.56 12.68 10.33
CA ALA A 34 2.95 12.12 11.53
C ALA A 34 3.85 12.22 12.78
N PHE A 35 3.24 12.59 13.91
CA PHE A 35 3.89 12.70 15.23
C PHE A 35 3.01 12.20 16.40
N SER A 36 2.00 11.34 16.15
CA SER A 36 1.13 10.85 17.25
C SER A 36 0.51 9.48 16.95
N LEU A 37 0.04 8.79 18.00
CA LEU A 37 -0.69 7.52 17.91
C LEU A 37 -1.93 7.59 17.01
N GLY A 38 -2.64 8.72 17.02
CA GLY A 38 -3.80 8.94 16.15
C GLY A 38 -3.41 8.85 14.68
N HIS A 39 -2.31 9.50 14.30
CA HIS A 39 -1.81 9.45 12.93
C HIS A 39 -1.42 8.02 12.52
N PHE A 40 -0.72 7.27 13.38
CA PHE A 40 -0.36 5.88 13.05
C PHE A 40 -1.59 4.99 12.86
N THR A 41 -2.66 5.23 13.64
CA THR A 41 -3.92 4.51 13.49
C THR A 41 -4.60 4.81 12.16
N GLU A 42 -4.63 6.08 11.74
CA GLU A 42 -5.15 6.49 10.44
C GLU A 42 -4.34 5.87 9.28
N ALA A 43 -3.01 5.85 9.39
CA ALA A 43 -2.14 5.21 8.40
C ALA A 43 -2.39 3.70 8.31
N LEU A 44 -2.61 3.02 9.45
CA LEU A 44 -2.95 1.60 9.48
C LEU A 44 -4.31 1.34 8.80
N GLN A 45 -5.33 2.13 9.12
CA GLN A 45 -6.64 2.03 8.47
C GLN A 45 -6.53 2.25 6.96
N ALA A 46 -5.79 3.28 6.55
CA ALA A 46 -5.53 3.56 5.13
C ALA A 46 -4.83 2.38 4.45
N SER A 47 -3.81 1.77 5.07
CA SER A 47 -3.10 0.62 4.49
C SER A 47 -4.04 -0.58 4.24
N GLY A 48 -5.02 -0.80 5.13
CA GLY A 48 -6.00 -1.88 5.03
C GLY A 48 -7.12 -1.66 4.00
N VAL A 49 -7.30 -0.44 3.47
CA VAL A 49 -8.35 -0.16 2.46
C VAL A 49 -8.12 -1.04 1.21
N PRO A 50 -9.13 -1.79 0.75
CA PRO A 50 -9.01 -2.67 -0.41
C PRO A 50 -8.48 -1.94 -1.63
N ILE A 51 -7.62 -2.63 -2.37
CA ILE A 51 -7.09 -2.17 -3.65
C ILE A 51 -8.05 -2.67 -4.74
N PHE A 52 -8.38 -1.83 -5.74
CA PHE A 52 -9.29 -2.23 -6.84
C PHE A 52 -8.76 -3.41 -7.67
N LEU A 53 -7.44 -3.67 -7.62
CA LEU A 53 -6.84 -4.92 -8.09
C LEU A 53 -7.48 -6.18 -7.48
N CYS A 54 -7.90 -6.16 -6.21
CA CYS A 54 -8.58 -7.30 -5.61
C CYS A 54 -10.00 -7.52 -6.18
N ILE A 55 -10.61 -6.48 -6.73
CA ILE A 55 -11.90 -6.56 -7.44
C ILE A 55 -11.65 -7.08 -8.86
N GLU A 56 -10.69 -6.51 -9.58
CA GLU A 56 -10.32 -6.91 -10.95
C GLU A 56 -9.85 -8.37 -11.05
N TYR A 57 -9.03 -8.80 -10.09
CA TYR A 57 -8.38 -10.12 -10.09
C TYR A 57 -9.00 -11.08 -9.08
N LYS A 58 -10.25 -10.82 -8.62
CA LYS A 58 -10.92 -11.61 -7.58
C LYS A 58 -10.83 -13.12 -7.82
N ASP A 59 -11.11 -13.55 -9.05
CA ASP A 59 -11.15 -14.96 -9.43
C ASP A 59 -9.82 -15.48 -9.99
N ARG A 60 -8.84 -14.59 -10.23
CA ARG A 60 -7.53 -14.90 -10.83
C ARG A 60 -6.41 -14.09 -10.19
N CYS A 61 -6.29 -14.21 -8.87
CA CYS A 61 -5.34 -13.42 -8.07
C CYS A 61 -3.88 -13.70 -8.47
N GLU A 62 -3.59 -14.90 -8.93
CA GLU A 62 -2.29 -15.32 -9.49
C GLU A 62 -1.88 -14.53 -10.74
N LEU A 63 -2.83 -13.88 -11.42
CA LEU A 63 -2.57 -12.99 -12.55
C LEU A 63 -2.44 -11.51 -12.14
N CYS A 64 -2.69 -11.19 -10.87
CA CYS A 64 -2.55 -9.83 -10.37
C CYS A 64 -1.09 -9.38 -10.46
N PRO A 65 -0.80 -8.17 -10.97
CA PRO A 65 0.54 -7.60 -10.99
C PRO A 65 1.24 -7.58 -9.63
N LEU A 66 0.47 -7.51 -8.54
CA LEU A 66 0.97 -7.48 -7.17
C LEU A 66 0.98 -8.84 -6.48
N PHE A 67 0.70 -9.94 -7.19
CA PHE A 67 0.54 -11.26 -6.57
C PHE A 67 1.74 -11.65 -5.69
N ARG A 68 2.97 -11.41 -6.15
CA ARG A 68 4.19 -11.80 -5.40
C ARG A 68 4.36 -11.03 -4.09
N ILE A 69 4.07 -9.73 -4.11
CA ILE A 69 4.30 -8.86 -2.95
C ILE A 69 3.08 -8.79 -2.03
N CYS A 70 1.93 -9.33 -2.42
CA CYS A 70 0.71 -9.39 -1.61
C CYS A 70 0.40 -10.83 -1.17
N GLU A 71 0.37 -11.77 -2.12
CA GLU A 71 0.00 -13.17 -1.92
C GLU A 71 -1.27 -13.36 -1.06
N ARG A 72 -2.29 -12.52 -1.30
CA ARG A 72 -3.52 -12.44 -0.49
C ARG A 72 -3.25 -12.16 1.00
N GLY A 73 -2.29 -11.28 1.26
CA GLY A 73 -1.83 -10.94 2.61
C GLY A 73 -0.91 -12.00 3.23
N LYS A 74 -0.45 -13.00 2.47
CA LYS A 74 0.51 -14.01 2.96
C LYS A 74 1.96 -13.66 2.64
N SER A 75 2.21 -12.69 1.77
CA SER A 75 3.56 -12.33 1.40
C SER A 75 4.32 -11.77 2.61
N GLU A 76 5.63 -12.00 2.63
CA GLU A 76 6.49 -11.42 3.66
C GLU A 76 6.52 -9.89 3.56
N ASP A 77 6.51 -9.33 2.35
CA ASP A 77 6.60 -7.88 2.13
C ASP A 77 5.38 -7.12 2.66
N PHE A 78 4.17 -7.57 2.31
CA PHE A 78 2.95 -6.95 2.81
C PHE A 78 2.83 -7.13 4.33
N ASN A 79 3.08 -8.33 4.83
CA ASN A 79 3.02 -8.58 6.27
C ASN A 79 4.05 -7.75 7.05
N LYS A 80 5.24 -7.55 6.49
CA LYS A 80 6.28 -6.72 7.10
C LYS A 80 5.83 -5.27 7.20
N VAL A 81 5.33 -4.66 6.13
CA VAL A 81 4.90 -3.26 6.18
C VAL A 81 3.73 -3.06 7.15
N ILE A 82 2.75 -3.96 7.15
CA ILE A 82 1.60 -3.89 8.05
C ILE A 82 2.03 -4.04 9.52
N ARG A 83 2.86 -5.04 9.84
CA ARG A 83 3.34 -5.25 11.22
C ARG A 83 4.16 -4.07 11.73
N VAL A 84 4.97 -3.46 10.87
CA VAL A 84 5.74 -2.28 11.24
C VAL A 84 4.78 -1.13 11.54
N ILE A 85 3.83 -0.80 10.66
CA ILE A 85 2.83 0.26 10.93
C ILE A 85 2.06 -0.02 12.24
N GLN A 86 1.63 -1.27 12.45
CA GLN A 86 0.95 -1.70 13.68
C GLN A 86 1.79 -1.46 14.94
N SER A 87 3.11 -1.70 14.87
CA SER A 87 4.00 -1.46 16.01
C SER A 87 3.97 0.00 16.47
N TYR A 88 3.86 0.94 15.53
CA TYR A 88 3.75 2.37 15.84
C TYR A 88 2.36 2.76 16.35
N THR A 89 1.30 2.00 16.03
CA THR A 89 -0.02 2.19 16.68
C THR A 89 -0.03 1.81 18.16
N ILE A 90 0.94 0.99 18.60
CA ILE A 90 1.08 0.55 20.00
C ILE A 90 2.09 1.44 20.72
N ALA A 91 3.29 1.62 20.15
CA ALA A 91 4.41 2.30 20.80
C ALA A 91 4.47 3.80 20.50
N GLY A 92 3.78 4.28 19.47
CA GLY A 92 3.73 5.70 19.12
C GLY A 92 5.09 6.28 18.74
N ASP A 93 5.32 7.49 19.23
CA ASP A 93 6.52 8.31 19.02
C ASP A 93 7.73 7.88 19.86
N ILE A 94 7.60 6.83 20.68
CA ILE A 94 8.74 6.20 21.36
C ILE A 94 9.68 5.53 20.35
N LEU A 95 9.13 5.04 19.23
CA LEU A 95 9.92 4.42 18.17
C LEU A 95 10.53 5.49 17.24
N PRO A 96 11.79 5.33 16.80
CA PRO A 96 12.39 6.21 15.81
C PRO A 96 11.57 6.17 14.51
N LYS A 97 11.53 7.27 13.76
CA LYS A 97 10.66 7.39 12.58
C LYS A 97 11.24 6.74 11.33
N GLU A 98 12.56 6.72 11.23
CA GLU A 98 13.34 6.29 10.07
C GLU A 98 13.06 4.83 9.68
N PRO A 99 12.95 3.86 10.62
CA PRO A 99 12.60 2.48 10.27
C PRO A 99 11.21 2.34 9.64
N LEU A 100 10.21 3.08 10.13
CA LEU A 100 8.87 3.08 9.56
C LEU A 100 8.89 3.59 8.12
N LEU A 101 9.47 4.77 7.91
CA LEU A 101 9.56 5.38 6.59
C LEU A 101 10.36 4.51 5.62
N GLY A 102 11.46 3.91 6.08
CA GLY A 102 12.27 3.00 5.28
C GLY A 102 11.48 1.77 4.80
N VAL A 103 10.70 1.14 5.69
CA VAL A 103 9.89 -0.03 5.33
C VAL A 103 8.77 0.33 4.36
N VAL A 104 8.06 1.45 4.58
CA VAL A 104 7.01 1.91 3.67
C VAL A 104 7.58 2.30 2.31
N LYS A 105 8.72 2.99 2.28
CA LYS A 105 9.42 3.36 1.04
C LYS A 105 9.85 2.14 0.23
N ASN A 106 10.44 1.14 0.87
CA ASN A 106 10.82 -0.09 0.18
C ASN A 106 9.59 -0.80 -0.41
N PHE A 107 8.48 -0.86 0.33
CA PHE A 107 7.23 -1.42 -0.18
C PHE A 107 6.69 -0.65 -1.40
N ILE A 108 6.80 0.68 -1.41
CA ILE A 108 6.45 1.51 -2.56
C ILE A 108 7.33 1.20 -3.79
N GLU A 109 8.64 1.02 -3.59
CA GLU A 109 9.54 0.66 -4.70
C GLU A 109 9.22 -0.72 -5.27
N GLU A 110 8.88 -1.70 -4.43
CA GLU A 110 8.39 -3.01 -4.89
C GLU A 110 7.08 -2.90 -5.70
N LEU A 111 6.14 -2.04 -5.26
CA LEU A 111 4.92 -1.75 -6.03
C LEU A 111 5.23 -1.14 -7.40
N LYS A 112 6.16 -0.18 -7.45
CA LYS A 112 6.60 0.46 -8.70
C LYS A 112 7.31 -0.54 -9.62
N GLN A 113 8.10 -1.46 -9.07
CA GLN A 113 8.74 -2.52 -9.83
C GLN A 113 7.69 -3.46 -10.45
N CYS A 114 6.70 -3.91 -9.67
CA CYS A 114 5.59 -4.72 -10.17
C CYS A 114 4.84 -4.03 -11.33
N LYS A 115 4.65 -2.71 -11.22
CA LYS A 115 4.06 -1.88 -12.28
C LYS A 115 4.93 -1.81 -13.54
N SER A 116 6.24 -1.63 -13.39
CA SER A 116 7.18 -1.63 -14.50
C SER A 116 7.17 -2.97 -15.24
N ASP A 117 7.21 -4.07 -14.49
CA ASP A 117 7.19 -5.43 -15.04
C ASP A 117 5.88 -5.74 -15.78
N ALA A 118 4.74 -5.30 -15.26
CA ALA A 118 3.44 -5.47 -15.89
C ALA A 118 3.35 -4.71 -17.23
N ARG A 119 3.93 -3.50 -17.30
CA ARG A 119 3.97 -2.69 -18.53
C ARG A 119 4.99 -3.22 -19.54
N GLY A 120 6.14 -3.71 -19.09
CA GLY A 120 7.18 -4.28 -19.94
C GLY A 120 6.79 -5.61 -20.60
N LYS A 121 5.84 -6.35 -20.02
CA LYS A 121 5.29 -7.59 -20.59
C LYS A 121 4.19 -7.36 -21.64
N ALA A 122 3.77 -6.11 -21.86
CA ALA A 122 2.73 -5.74 -22.83
C ALA A 122 3.29 -5.37 -24.23
N HIS A 123 4.58 -5.62 -24.47
CA HIS A 123 5.28 -5.48 -25.76
C HIS A 123 5.87 -6.82 -26.20
#